data_AF-A0A3S0N5Z7-F1
#
_entry.id   AF-A0A3S0N5Z7-F1
#
_cell.length_a   1.000
_cell.length_b   1.000
_cell.length_c   1.000
_cell.angle_alpha   90.00
_cell.angle_beta   90.00
_cell.angle_gamma   90.00
#
_symmetry.space_group_name_H-M   'P 1'
#
loop_
_entity.id
_entity.type
_entity.pdbx_description
1 polymer ?
#
loop_
_entity_poly.entity_id
_entity_poly.type
_entity_poly.pdbx_seq_one_letter_code
_entity_poly.pdbx_strand_id
1 'polypeptide(L)'
;MGTSLFLNPENETTCSTLISLIEQEYKGASRTELLKAYLKAFCIIIGEQITPQEPLQNDRQRIQELVGLIEKYYITHKETKFYAEKLKISTHHLNDIVRLLRGTTVKKMINQRVVLEAKRELSFGPLL
;
A
#
# COMPACT_ATOMS: atom_id res chain seq x y z
N MET A 1 11.95 -14.53 5.59
CA MET A 1 11.65 -15.47 4.48
C MET A 1 11.27 -14.64 3.28
N GLY A 2 12.09 -14.65 2.23
CA GLY A 2 11.85 -13.87 1.02
C GLY A 2 10.68 -14.44 0.24
N THR A 3 9.75 -13.59 -0.19
CA THR A 3 8.70 -13.95 -1.13
C THR A 3 9.35 -14.18 -2.50
N SER A 4 9.73 -15.42 -2.78
CA SER A 4 10.08 -15.86 -4.12
C SER A 4 8.80 -15.87 -4.96
N LEU A 5 8.74 -14.95 -5.91
CA LEU A 5 7.69 -14.89 -6.94
C LEU A 5 7.90 -16.11 -7.86
N PHE A 6 7.29 -17.24 -7.51
CA PHE A 6 7.28 -18.40 -8.40
C PHE A 6 6.18 -18.22 -9.43
N LEU A 7 6.56 -17.82 -10.64
CA LEU A 7 5.68 -17.92 -11.79
C LEU A 7 5.61 -19.40 -12.18
N ASN A 8 4.42 -19.94 -12.41
CA ASN A 8 4.32 -21.22 -13.10
C ASN A 8 4.86 -21.06 -14.55
N PRO A 9 5.28 -22.16 -15.21
CA PRO A 9 5.92 -22.08 -16.53
C PRO A 9 5.06 -21.43 -17.62
N GLU A 10 3.74 -21.59 -17.54
CA GLU A 10 2.77 -20.98 -18.47
C GLU A 10 2.71 -19.45 -18.30
N ASN A 11 2.70 -18.97 -17.07
CA ASN A 11 2.69 -17.53 -16.75
C ASN A 11 4.04 -16.89 -17.01
N GLU A 12 5.15 -17.61 -16.83
CA GLU A 12 6.48 -17.12 -17.22
C GLU A 12 6.57 -16.86 -18.73
N THR A 13 6.06 -17.80 -19.52
CA THR A 13 6.00 -17.68 -20.99
C THR A 13 5.08 -16.54 -21.41
N THR A 14 3.91 -16.43 -20.78
CA THR A 14 2.93 -15.39 -21.07
C THR A 14 3.44 -14.00 -20.68
N CYS A 15 4.07 -13.85 -19.51
CA CYS A 15 4.71 -12.61 -19.07
C CYS A 15 5.85 -12.19 -20.01
N SER A 16 6.69 -13.13 -20.44
CA SER A 16 7.78 -12.85 -21.40
C SER A 16 7.24 -12.35 -22.74
N THR A 17 6.11 -12.91 -23.19
CA THR A 17 5.40 -12.46 -24.38
C THR A 17 4.84 -11.05 -24.21
N LEU A 18 4.19 -10.76 -23.07
CA LEU A 18 3.66 -9.44 -22.77
C LEU A 18 4.75 -8.37 -22.67
N ILE A 19 5.89 -8.68 -22.04
CA ILE A 19 7.05 -7.78 -22.00
C ILE A 19 7.53 -7.46 -23.42
N SER A 20 7.65 -8.48 -24.28
CA SER A 20 8.05 -8.28 -25.67
C SER A 20 7.08 -7.37 -26.44
N LEU A 21 5.76 -7.55 -26.24
CA LEU A 21 4.73 -6.69 -26.83
C LEU A 21 4.77 -5.25 -26.29
N ILE A 22 5.00 -5.07 -24.98
CA ILE A 22 5.18 -3.77 -24.34
C ILE A 22 6.39 -3.05 -24.94
N GLU A 23 7.53 -3.74 -25.08
CA GLU A 23 8.74 -3.17 -25.66
C GLU A 23 8.57 -2.78 -27.13
N GLN A 24 7.93 -3.65 -27.93
CA GLN A 24 7.67 -3.38 -29.33
C GLN A 24 6.73 -2.18 -29.50
N GLU A 25 5.67 -2.10 -28.70
CA GLU A 25 4.71 -1.00 -28.77
C GLU A 25 5.34 0.31 -28.30
N TYR A 26 6.14 0.26 -27.23
CA TYR A 26 6.86 1.42 -26.70
C TYR A 26 7.87 1.99 -27.71
N LYS A 27 8.63 1.13 -28.39
CA LYS A 27 9.61 1.53 -29.42
C LYS A 27 8.98 1.87 -30.77
N GLY A 28 7.74 1.45 -31.01
CA GLY A 28 7.03 1.59 -32.28
C GLY A 28 6.07 2.78 -32.30
N ALA A 29 4.79 2.49 -32.57
CA ALA A 29 3.74 3.51 -32.74
C ALA A 29 3.29 4.15 -31.42
N SER A 30 3.77 3.65 -30.26
CA SER A 30 3.47 4.15 -28.92
C SER A 30 1.97 4.36 -28.66
N ARG A 31 1.12 3.48 -29.19
CA ARG A 31 -0.34 3.57 -29.03
C ARG A 31 -0.67 3.36 -27.57
N THR A 32 -1.00 4.45 -26.89
CA THR A 32 -1.13 4.49 -25.44
C THR A 32 -2.18 3.51 -24.90
N GLU A 33 -3.31 3.37 -25.61
CA GLU A 33 -4.38 2.44 -25.19
C GLU A 33 -3.96 0.98 -25.30
N LEU A 34 -3.15 0.64 -26.30
CA LEU A 34 -2.64 -0.71 -26.48
C LEU A 34 -1.55 -1.03 -25.44
N LEU A 35 -0.66 -0.07 -25.17
CA LEU A 35 0.35 -0.19 -24.12
C LEU A 35 -0.29 -0.38 -22.73
N LYS A 36 -1.34 0.39 -22.43
CA LYS A 36 -2.15 0.22 -21.20
C LYS A 36 -2.78 -1.16 -21.14
N ALA A 37 -3.31 -1.69 -22.24
CA ALA A 37 -3.90 -3.02 -22.28
C ALA A 37 -2.86 -4.11 -21.97
N TYR A 38 -1.67 -4.04 -22.55
CA TYR A 38 -0.58 -4.99 -22.27
C TYR A 38 -0.08 -4.92 -20.83
N LEU A 39 0.12 -3.70 -20.31
CA LEU A 39 0.49 -3.50 -18.90
C LEU A 39 -0.58 -4.05 -17.95
N LYS A 40 -1.85 -3.81 -18.24
CA LYS A 40 -2.96 -4.32 -17.43
C LYS A 40 -2.99 -5.85 -17.42
N ALA A 41 -2.84 -6.49 -18.58
CA ALA A 41 -2.76 -7.94 -18.68
C ALA A 41 -1.58 -8.51 -17.87
N PHE A 42 -0.41 -7.88 -17.99
CA PHE A 42 0.79 -8.26 -17.23
C PHE A 42 0.58 -8.16 -15.71
N CYS A 43 0.00 -7.05 -15.25
CA CYS A 43 -0.30 -6.86 -13.83
C CYS A 43 -1.33 -7.87 -13.29
N ILE A 44 -2.32 -8.28 -14.09
CA ILE A 44 -3.32 -9.28 -13.68
C ILE A 44 -2.62 -10.63 -13.47
N ILE A 45 -1.84 -11.10 -14.45
CA ILE A 45 -1.18 -12.42 -14.39
C ILE A 45 -0.20 -12.49 -13.22
N ILE A 46 0.58 -11.43 -12.98
CA ILE A 46 1.48 -11.40 -11.82
C ILE A 46 0.69 -11.27 -10.52
N GLY A 47 -0.40 -10.50 -10.51
CA GLY A 47 -1.29 -10.34 -9.36
C GLY A 47 -1.92 -11.65 -8.90
N GLU A 48 -2.32 -12.53 -9.83
CA GLU A 48 -2.88 -13.85 -9.55
C GLU A 48 -1.86 -14.83 -8.92
N GLN A 49 -0.56 -14.63 -9.18
CA GLN A 49 0.52 -15.45 -8.61
C GLN A 49 0.98 -14.97 -7.24
N ILE A 50 0.60 -13.75 -6.85
CA ILE A 50 0.78 -13.28 -5.48
C ILE A 50 -0.37 -13.88 -4.68
N THR A 51 -0.21 -15.11 -4.17
CA THR A 51 -1.15 -15.65 -3.19
C THR A 51 -1.13 -14.70 -2.00
N PRO A 52 -2.19 -13.90 -1.76
CA PRO A 52 -2.27 -13.16 -0.53
C PRO A 52 -2.42 -14.24 0.54
N GLN A 53 -1.54 -14.29 1.54
CA GLN A 53 -2.01 -14.87 2.78
C GLN A 53 -3.19 -13.99 3.20
N GLU A 54 -4.41 -14.50 3.14
CA GLU A 54 -5.63 -13.74 3.47
C GLU A 54 -5.49 -12.84 4.72
N PRO A 55 -4.83 -13.27 5.83
CA PRO A 55 -4.57 -12.37 6.94
C PRO A 55 -3.72 -11.14 6.57
N LEU A 56 -2.69 -11.29 5.74
CA LEU A 56 -1.85 -10.18 5.27
C LEU A 56 -2.61 -9.20 4.36
N GLN A 57 -3.58 -9.66 3.57
CA GLN A 57 -4.39 -8.77 2.73
C GLN A 57 -5.31 -7.90 3.58
N ASN A 58 -6.02 -8.51 4.53
CA ASN A 58 -6.87 -7.79 5.49
C ASN A 58 -6.05 -6.80 6.32
N ASP A 59 -4.85 -7.19 6.75
CA ASP A 59 -3.98 -6.29 7.52
C ASP A 59 -3.40 -5.16 6.66
N ARG A 60 -3.08 -5.39 5.37
CA ARG A 60 -2.70 -4.32 4.44
C ARG A 60 -3.83 -3.31 4.25
N GLN A 61 -5.06 -3.77 4.10
CA GLN A 61 -6.23 -2.89 3.98
C GLN A 61 -6.44 -2.09 5.28
N ARG A 62 -6.34 -2.73 6.45
CA ARG A 62 -6.40 -2.04 7.75
C ARG A 62 -5.32 -0.99 7.91
N ILE A 63 -4.10 -1.21 7.39
CA ILE A 63 -3.04 -0.19 7.40
C ILE A 63 -3.40 1.01 6.52
N GLN A 64 -4.03 0.80 5.36
CA GLN A 64 -4.49 1.90 4.51
C GLN A 64 -5.59 2.71 5.23
N GLU A 65 -6.56 2.02 5.84
CA GLU A 65 -7.61 2.65 6.64
C GLU A 65 -7.04 3.40 7.85
N LEU A 66 -6.03 2.84 8.53
CA LEU A 66 -5.33 3.49 9.64
C LEU A 66 -4.73 4.84 9.21
N VAL A 67 -4.09 4.92 8.04
CA VAL A 67 -3.50 6.17 7.56
C VAL A 67 -4.57 7.24 7.37
N GLY A 68 -5.72 6.88 6.80
CA GLY A 68 -6.85 7.81 6.66
C GLY A 68 -7.45 8.25 7.99
N LEU A 69 -7.54 7.33 8.97
CA LEU A 69 -7.99 7.67 10.31
C LEU A 69 -7.02 8.61 11.03
N ILE A 70 -5.70 8.37 10.91
CA ILE A 70 -4.69 9.26 11.49
C ILE A 70 -4.82 10.64 10.87
N GLU A 71 -4.93 10.76 9.54
CA GLU A 71 -5.11 12.05 8.88
C GLU A 71 -6.33 12.80 9.40
N LYS A 72 -7.43 12.08 9.66
CA LYS A 72 -8.68 12.68 10.15
C LYS A 72 -8.65 13.07 11.63
N TYR A 73 -7.93 12.32 12.47
CA TYR A 73 -8.06 12.41 13.92
C TYR A 73 -6.75 12.68 14.68
N TYR A 74 -5.62 12.88 13.99
CA TYR A 74 -4.34 13.08 14.66
C TYR A 74 -4.33 14.27 15.63
N ILE A 75 -5.20 15.27 15.46
CA ILE A 75 -5.34 16.41 16.39
C ILE A 75 -6.08 15.98 17.66
N THR A 76 -7.26 15.36 17.50
CA THR A 76 -8.20 15.07 18.61
C THR A 76 -7.91 13.76 19.35
N HIS A 77 -7.30 12.76 18.69
CA HIS A 77 -7.06 11.44 19.26
C HIS A 77 -5.62 10.99 19.06
N LYS A 78 -4.88 10.82 20.17
CA LYS A 78 -3.47 10.38 20.18
C LYS A 78 -3.28 8.93 20.60
N GLU A 79 -4.33 8.29 21.13
CA GLU A 79 -4.23 6.95 21.68
C GLU A 79 -4.42 5.87 20.61
N THR A 80 -3.53 4.88 20.59
CA THR A 80 -3.65 3.72 19.69
C THR A 80 -4.99 2.97 19.86
N LYS A 81 -5.56 2.99 21.07
CA LYS A 81 -6.84 2.36 21.38
C LYS A 81 -7.98 2.85 20.51
N PHE A 82 -8.08 4.17 20.30
CA PHE A 82 -9.09 4.78 19.45
C PHE A 82 -9.03 4.23 18.01
N TYR A 83 -7.83 4.15 17.43
CA TYR A 83 -7.65 3.66 16.07
C TYR A 83 -7.94 2.15 15.96
N ALA A 84 -7.54 1.37 16.96
CA ALA A 84 -7.81 -0.06 17.01
C ALA A 84 -9.32 -0.36 17.08
N GLU A 85 -10.06 0.39 17.90
CA GLU A 85 -11.52 0.29 17.99
C GLU A 85 -12.22 0.63 16.67
N LYS A 86 -11.78 1.68 15.97
CA LYS A 86 -12.32 2.05 14.64
C LYS A 86 -12.06 0.97 13.59
N LEU A 87 -10.93 0.26 13.69
CA LEU A 87 -10.55 -0.84 12.81
C LEU A 87 -11.07 -2.22 13.28
N LYS A 88 -11.82 -2.25 14.41
CA LYS A 88 -12.39 -3.46 15.01
C LYS A 88 -11.36 -4.57 15.29
N ILE A 89 -10.18 -4.18 15.78
CA ILE A 89 -9.10 -5.09 16.18
C ILE A 89 -8.52 -4.69 17.54
N SER A 90 -7.75 -5.58 18.16
CA SER A 90 -7.06 -5.24 19.40
C SER A 90 -5.92 -4.25 19.15
N THR A 91 -5.57 -3.47 20.18
CA THR A 91 -4.41 -2.57 20.17
C THR A 91 -3.10 -3.32 19.95
N HIS A 92 -3.01 -4.55 20.47
CA HIS A 92 -1.86 -5.43 20.26
C HIS A 92 -1.74 -5.79 18.78
N HIS A 93 -2.80 -6.35 18.18
CA HIS A 93 -2.81 -6.72 16.76
C HIS A 93 -2.47 -5.52 15.87
N LEU A 94 -3.09 -4.35 16.12
CA LEU A 94 -2.79 -3.14 15.36
C LEU A 94 -1.30 -2.76 15.42
N ASN A 95 -0.68 -2.81 16.60
CA ASN A 95 0.75 -2.50 16.71
C ASN A 95 1.62 -3.55 16.03
N ASP A 96 1.25 -4.83 16.09
CA ASP A 96 1.99 -5.91 15.42
C ASP A 96 1.96 -5.75 13.91
N ILE A 97 0.79 -5.52 13.32
CA ILE A 97 0.67 -5.35 11.87
C ILE A 97 1.39 -4.08 11.38
N VAL A 98 1.38 -3.00 12.18
CA VAL A 98 2.12 -1.76 11.85
C VAL A 98 3.63 -1.99 11.93
N ARG A 99 4.12 -2.74 12.93
CA ARG A 99 5.53 -3.13 13.01
C ARG A 99 5.93 -3.99 11.82
N LEU A 100 5.14 -5.02 11.53
CA LEU A 100 5.41 -5.96 10.45
C LEU A 100 5.41 -5.29 9.07
N LEU A 101 4.40 -4.47 8.78
CA LEU A 101 4.18 -3.94 7.43
C LEU A 101 4.82 -2.56 7.19
N ARG A 102 5.13 -1.80 8.24
CA ARG A 102 5.64 -0.43 8.13
C ARG A 102 6.92 -0.16 8.94
N GLY A 103 7.41 -1.14 9.71
CA GLY A 103 8.63 -0.97 10.51
C GLY A 103 8.52 0.11 11.58
N THR A 104 7.32 0.43 12.05
CA THR A 104 7.07 1.56 12.98
C THR A 104 5.99 1.19 14.01
N THR A 105 5.50 2.16 14.78
CA THR A 105 4.36 2.00 15.69
C THR A 105 3.27 3.01 15.36
N VAL A 106 2.02 2.70 15.74
CA VAL A 106 0.87 3.61 15.56
C VAL A 106 1.15 4.96 16.20
N LYS A 107 1.67 4.95 17.43
CA LYS A 107 1.99 6.17 18.19
C LYS A 107 3.05 7.02 17.47
N LYS A 108 4.06 6.39 16.86
CA LYS A 108 5.08 7.09 16.08
C LYS A 108 4.48 7.70 14.80
N MET A 109 3.58 7.00 14.11
CA MET A 109 2.88 7.53 12.93
C MET A 109 2.04 8.77 13.27
N ILE A 110 1.27 8.71 14.36
CA ILE A 110 0.48 9.86 14.85
C ILE A 110 1.40 11.05 15.17
N ASN A 111 2.47 10.81 15.93
CA ASN A 111 3.41 11.87 16.30
C ASN A 111 4.10 12.50 15.08
N GLN A 112 4.47 11.69 14.08
CA GLN A 112 5.03 12.21 12.83
C GLN A 112 4.04 13.13 12.11
N ARG A 113 2.75 12.76 12.07
CA ARG A 113 1.72 13.61 11.46
C ARG A 113 1.51 14.92 12.22
N VAL A 114 1.53 14.88 13.55
CA VAL A 114 1.46 16.07 14.41
C VAL A 114 2.64 17.01 14.16
N VAL A 115 3.85 16.47 14.11
CA VAL A 115 5.06 17.26 13.85
C VAL A 115 5.03 17.86 12.45
N LEU A 116 4.55 17.11 11.45
CA LEU A 116 4.35 17.63 10.09
C LEU A 116 3.38 18.80 10.08
N GLU A 117 2.27 18.72 10.81
CA GLU A 117 1.32 19.83 10.90
C GLU A 117 1.94 21.04 11.57
N ALA A 118 2.60 20.86 12.71
CA ALA A 118 3.24 21.97 13.42
C ALA A 118 4.27 22.71 12.52
N LYS A 119 5.04 21.97 11.72
CA LYS A 119 5.96 22.57 10.74
C LYS A 119 5.22 23.34 9.64
N ARG A 120 4.10 22.82 9.16
CA ARG A 120 3.24 23.50 8.18
C ARG A 120 2.68 24.80 8.77
N GLU A 121 2.16 24.76 9.99
CA GLU A 121 1.60 25.94 10.67
C GLU A 121 2.63 27.04 10.88
N LEU A 122 3.86 26.68 11.28
CA LEU A 122 4.95 27.65 11.41
C LEU A 122 5.32 28.32 10.08
N SER A 123 5.10 27.62 8.96
CA SER A 123 5.47 28.11 7.62
C SER A 123 4.33 28.87 6.93
N PHE A 124 3.08 28.48 7.17
CA PHE A 124 1.91 28.92 6.39
C PHE A 124 0.72 29.41 7.25
N GLY A 125 0.84 29.41 8.58
CA GLY A 125 -0.26 29.72 9.50
C GLY A 125 -1.20 28.53 9.78
N PRO A 126 -2.15 28.63 10.71
CA PRO A 126 -3.07 27.54 11.07
C PRO A 126 -4.01 27.15 9.91
N LEU A 127 -4.41 25.87 9.82
CA LEU A 127 -5.56 25.45 8.98
C LEU A 127 -6.83 25.83 9.77
N LEU A 128 -7.34 27.04 9.54
CA LEU A 128 -8.66 27.46 10.00
C LEU A 128 -9.73 27.11 8.96
#